data_AF-A0A554PIZ9-F1
#
_entry.id   AF-A0A554PIZ9-F1
#
_cell.length_a   1.000
_cell.length_b   1.000
_cell.length_c   1.000
_cell.angle_alpha   90.00
_cell.angle_beta   90.00
_cell.angle_gamma   90.00
#
_symmetry.space_group_name_H-M   'P 1'
#
loop_
_entity.id
_entity.type
_entity.pdbx_description
1 polymer ?
#
loop_
_entity_poly.entity_id
_entity_poly.type
_entity_poly.pdbx_seq_one_letter_code
_entity_poly.pdbx_strand_id
1 'polypeptide(L)' 'MVCPFDRAQDLEQRQRDQAIAAQLAQARSTGPSLTHCEDCNREIPEARRALGGMIRCVPCQTTFEKGIRR' A
#
# COMPACT_ATOMS: atom_id res chain seq x y z
N MET A 1 32.02 -25.99 -4.08
CA MET A 1 32.32 -24.66 -3.51
C MET A 1 31.38 -23.68 -4.18
N VAL A 2 30.43 -23.12 -3.46
CA VAL A 2 29.49 -22.13 -4.01
C VAL A 2 30.27 -20.83 -4.21
N CYS A 3 30.22 -20.22 -5.39
CA CYS A 3 31.00 -19.01 -5.62
C CYS A 3 30.32 -17.80 -4.92
N PRO A 4 31.06 -16.71 -4.65
CA PRO A 4 30.49 -15.52 -4.04
C PRO A 4 29.28 -14.93 -4.80
N PHE A 5 29.24 -15.09 -6.13
CA PHE A 5 28.13 -14.61 -6.96
C PHE A 5 26.85 -15.43 -6.78
N ASP A 6 26.96 -16.77 -6.74
CA ASP A 6 25.80 -17.64 -6.45
C ASP A 6 25.19 -17.30 -5.08
N ARG A 7 26.04 -17.06 -4.07
CA ARG A 7 25.58 -16.64 -2.74
C ARG A 7 24.91 -15.27 -2.77
N ALA A 8 25.42 -14.33 -3.57
CA ALA A 8 24.81 -13.00 -3.71
C ALA A 8 23.43 -13.08 -4.39
N GLN A 9 23.29 -13.90 -5.43
CA GLN A 9 22.01 -14.10 -6.12
C GLN A 9 20.96 -14.73 -5.22
N ASP A 10 21.34 -15.74 -4.44
CA ASP A 10 20.45 -16.39 -3.48
C ASP A 10 19.97 -15.42 -2.37
N LEU A 11 20.85 -14.51 -1.92
CA LEU A 11 20.45 -13.44 -0.99
C LEU A 11 19.50 -12.44 -1.63
N GLU A 12 19.76 -12.01 -2.87
CA GLU A 12 18.88 -11.10 -3.58
C GLU A 12 17.48 -11.68 -3.76
N GLN A 13 17.38 -12.95 -4.18
CA GLN A 13 16.09 -13.62 -4.35
C GLN A 13 15.31 -13.66 -3.03
N ARG A 14 15.96 -14.08 -1.94
CA ARG A 14 15.31 -14.08 -0.62
C ARG A 14 14.81 -12.71 -0.20
N GLN A 15 15.59 -11.65 -0.44
CA GLN A 15 15.17 -10.29 -0.10
C GLN A 15 14.00 -9.83 -0.96
N ARG A 16 13.98 -10.18 -2.25
CA ARG A 16 12.86 -9.87 -3.16
C ARG A 16 11.59 -10.60 -2.72
N ASP A 17 11.66 -11.89 -2.46
CA ASP A 17 10.53 -12.68 -1.99
C ASP A 17 9.97 -12.13 -0.67
N GLN A 18 10.84 -11.77 0.28
CA GLN A 18 10.45 -11.15 1.54
C GLN A 18 9.74 -9.80 1.33
N ALA A 19 10.25 -8.95 0.44
CA ALA A 19 9.64 -7.66 0.13
C ALA A 19 8.26 -7.83 -0.53
N ILE A 20 8.13 -8.77 -1.47
CA ILE A 20 6.85 -9.09 -2.12
C ILE A 20 5.85 -9.62 -1.09
N ALA A 21 6.27 -10.57 -0.25
CA ALA A 21 5.42 -11.13 0.81
C ALA A 21 4.96 -10.05 1.80
N ALA A 22 5.87 -9.16 2.21
CA ALA A 22 5.53 -8.03 3.08
C ALA A 22 4.52 -7.06 2.42
N GLN A 23 4.68 -6.77 1.13
CA GLN A 23 3.76 -5.90 0.39
C GLN A 23 2.38 -6.55 0.20
N LEU A 24 2.32 -7.86 -0.01
CA LEU A 24 1.06 -8.62 -0.09
C LEU A 24 0.38 -8.73 1.27
N ALA A 25 1.16 -8.84 2.35
CA ALA A 25 0.67 -8.89 3.72
C ALA A 25 0.19 -7.51 4.23
N GLN A 26 0.65 -6.40 3.65
CA GLN A 26 0.05 -5.09 3.91
C GLN A 26 -1.42 -5.14 3.51
N ALA A 27 -2.28 -5.06 4.52
CA ALA A 27 -3.72 -5.25 4.38
C ALA A 27 -4.27 -4.35 3.28
N ARG A 28 -4.77 -4.97 2.19
CA ARG A 28 -5.77 -4.32 1.35
C ARG A 28 -6.98 -4.09 2.25
N SER A 29 -7.50 -2.87 2.22
CA SER A 29 -8.65 -2.50 3.01
C SER A 29 -9.88 -3.31 2.54
N THR A 30 -10.18 -4.40 3.23
CA THR A 30 -11.27 -5.34 2.91
C THR A 30 -12.62 -4.95 3.52
N GLY A 31 -12.72 -3.76 4.12
CA GLY A 31 -13.95 -3.25 4.73
C GLY A 31 -14.83 -2.42 3.77
N PRO A 32 -16.03 -2.01 4.19
CA PRO A 32 -16.83 -1.03 3.45
C PRO A 32 -16.10 0.31 3.36
N SER A 33 -16.15 0.97 2.20
CA SER A 33 -15.59 2.31 2.01
C SER A 33 -16.39 3.35 2.81
N LEU A 34 -15.71 4.34 3.38
CA LEU A 34 -16.39 5.47 4.03
C LEU A 34 -17.10 6.34 2.97
N THR A 35 -18.20 6.97 3.39
CA THR A 35 -18.92 7.94 2.55
C THR A 35 -18.19 9.29 2.51
N HIS A 36 -17.59 9.67 3.63
CA HIS A 36 -16.85 10.91 3.82
C HIS A 36 -15.40 10.62 4.20
N CYS A 37 -14.50 11.47 3.72
CA CYS A 37 -13.07 11.38 4.03
C CYS A 37 -12.79 11.74 5.50
N GLU A 38 -11.97 10.96 6.20
CA GLU A 38 -11.59 11.25 7.59
C GLU A 38 -10.85 12.59 7.77
N ASP A 39 -9.99 13.00 6.82
CA ASP A 39 -9.12 14.17 6.99
C ASP A 39 -9.78 15.50 6.58
N CYS A 40 -10.65 15.46 5.59
CA CYS A 40 -11.20 16.69 4.98
C CYS A 40 -12.73 16.73 4.97
N ASN A 41 -13.39 15.67 5.47
CA ASN A 41 -14.84 15.51 5.55
C ASN A 41 -15.59 15.69 4.21
N ARG A 42 -14.88 15.67 3.07
CA ARG A 42 -15.49 15.71 1.74
C ARG A 42 -16.01 14.35 1.35
N GLU A 43 -17.02 14.34 0.48
CA GLU A 43 -17.54 13.10 -0.11
C GLU A 43 -16.43 12.35 -0.87
N ILE A 44 -16.30 11.05 -0.61
CA ILE A 44 -15.43 10.17 -1.39
C ILE A 44 -16.19 9.80 -2.67
N PRO A 45 -15.62 9.98 -3.88
CA PRO A 45 -16.32 9.65 -5.12
C PRO A 45 -16.69 8.16 -5.18
N GLU A 46 -17.86 7.84 -5.74
CA GLU A 46 -18.39 6.47 -5.81
C GLU A 46 -17.45 5.49 -6.51
N ALA A 47 -16.75 5.94 -7.56
CA ALA A 47 -15.73 5.16 -8.26
C ALA A 47 -14.63 4.64 -7.32
N ARG A 48 -14.27 5.39 -6.27
CA ARG A 48 -13.36 4.90 -5.22
C ARG A 48 -14.07 4.02 -4.22
N ARG A 49 -15.31 4.34 -3.83
CA ARG A 49 -16.05 3.54 -2.85
C ARG A 49 -16.24 2.10 -3.35
N ALA A 50 -16.43 1.93 -4.67
CA ALA A 50 -16.55 0.63 -5.34
C ALA A 50 -15.30 -0.26 -5.21
N LEU A 51 -14.11 0.32 -4.98
CA LEU A 51 -12.87 -0.44 -4.79
C LEU A 51 -12.76 -1.10 -3.41
N GLY A 52 -13.58 -0.68 -2.45
CA GLY A 52 -13.60 -1.23 -1.08
C GLY A 52 -12.54 -0.62 -0.16
N GLY A 53 -12.94 -0.40 1.10
CA GLY A 53 -12.09 -0.02 2.22
C GLY A 53 -11.42 1.36 2.14
N MET A 54 -11.94 2.25 1.31
CA MET A 54 -11.40 3.60 1.18
C MET A 54 -11.83 4.47 2.38
N ILE A 55 -10.86 4.93 3.18
CA ILE A 55 -11.08 5.82 4.32
C ILE A 55 -10.82 7.31 4.00
N ARG A 56 -10.03 7.56 2.93
CA ARG A 56 -9.55 8.90 2.54
C ARG A 56 -9.95 9.29 1.12
N CYS A 57 -10.03 10.59 0.90
CA CYS A 57 -10.20 11.21 -0.42
C CYS A 57 -8.92 11.02 -1.28
N VAL A 58 -9.00 11.12 -2.62
CA VAL A 58 -7.81 11.01 -3.50
C VAL A 58 -6.69 11.97 -3.07
N PRO A 59 -6.92 13.29 -2.95
CA PRO A 59 -5.83 14.20 -2.62
C PRO A 59 -5.28 13.98 -1.20
N CYS A 60 -6.12 13.55 -0.26
CA CYS A 60 -5.75 13.21 1.11
C CYS A 60 -4.83 11.98 1.12
N GLN A 61 -5.21 10.92 0.40
CA GLN A 61 -4.43 9.70 0.25
C GLN A 61 -3.08 10.00 -0.42
N THR A 62 -3.07 10.78 -1.51
CA THR A 62 -1.83 11.15 -2.21
C THR A 62 -0.89 11.95 -1.32
N THR A 63 -1.42 12.83 -0.46
CA THR A 63 -0.62 13.62 0.48
C THR A 63 -0.01 12.70 1.55
N PHE A 64 -0.79 11.76 2.08
CA PHE A 64 -0.35 10.75 3.04
C PHE A 64 0.73 9.83 2.46
N GLU A 65 0.55 9.30 1.25
CA GLU A 65 1.50 8.42 0.57
C GLU A 65 2.81 9.12 0.20
N LYS A 66 2.75 10.40 -0.16
CA LYS A 66 3.95 11.21 -0.43
C LYS A 66 4.75 11.55 0.82
N GLY A 67 4.30 11.13 2.01
CA GLY A 67 4.95 11.47 3.28
C GLY A 67 4.89 12.96 3.61
N ILE A 68 4.06 13.73 2.90
CA ILE A 68 3.81 15.13 3.20
C ILE A 68 2.86 15.13 4.39
N ARG A 69 3.43 15.02 5.59
CA ARG A 69 2.67 15.16 6.83
C ARG A 69 2.23 16.62 6.90
N ARG A 70 0.92 16.85 6.89
CA ARG A 70 0.35 18.20 7.04
C ARG A 70 0.61 18.74 8.44
#